data_AF-A0A4Q2V3W2-F1
#
_entry.id   AF-A0A4Q2V3W2-F1
#
_cell.length_a   1.000
_cell.length_b   1.000
_cell.length_c   1.000
_cell.angle_alpha   90.00
_cell.angle_beta   90.00
_cell.angle_gamma   90.00
#
_symmetry.space_group_name_H-M   'P 1'
#
loop_
_entity.id
_entity.type
_entity.pdbx_description
1 polymer ?
#
loop_
_entity_poly.entity_id
_entity_poly.type
_entity_poly.pdbx_seq_one_letter_code
_entity_poly.pdbx_strand_id
1 'polypeptide(L)'
;MAHSGQDALKDAMYWKEKDESTIIALAEMMKSYEQYRSHPSRVMAPLYANRLKYVEKLFRRDDQRYLALFNDPKDVIELARQQKDAHTAGMLGTPGWQKKMRDAGIWDD
;
A
#
# COMPACT_ATOMS: atom_id res chain seq x y z
N MET A 1 26.23 12.84 -8.99
CA MET A 1 25.73 13.27 -7.67
C MET A 1 25.72 12.04 -6.77
N ALA A 2 26.59 12.01 -5.75
CA ALA A 2 26.72 10.85 -4.87
C ALA A 2 25.56 10.86 -3.87
N HIS A 3 24.59 9.95 -4.02
CA HIS A 3 23.62 9.68 -2.96
C HIS A 3 24.40 9.21 -1.72
N SER A 4 24.25 9.94 -0.63
CA SER A 4 25.12 9.84 0.53
C SER A 4 25.01 8.45 1.16
N GLY A 5 26.15 7.83 1.52
CA GLY A 5 26.17 6.57 2.25
C GLY A 5 25.46 6.64 3.61
N GLN A 6 25.13 7.84 4.10
CA GLN A 6 24.37 8.06 5.33
C GLN A 6 22.88 7.78 5.17
N ASP A 7 22.30 8.00 3.98
CA ASP A 7 20.88 7.70 3.73
C ASP A 7 20.66 6.19 3.57
N ALA A 8 21.57 5.50 2.85
CA ALA A 8 21.57 4.05 2.77
C ALA A 8 21.81 3.37 4.13
N LEU A 9 22.61 3.98 5.01
CA LEU A 9 22.81 3.50 6.39
C LEU A 9 21.58 3.75 7.28
N LYS A 10 20.89 4.88 7.11
CA LYS A 10 19.63 5.14 7.82
C LYS A 10 18.52 4.20 7.35
N ASP A 11 18.39 3.96 6.06
CA ASP A 11 17.43 3.00 5.52
C ASP A 11 17.78 1.58 5.96
N ALA A 12 19.05 1.18 5.88
CA ALA A 12 19.50 -0.11 6.37
C ALA A 12 19.29 -0.27 7.89
N MET A 13 19.49 0.78 8.68
CA MET A 13 19.21 0.78 10.14
C MET A 13 17.71 0.79 10.45
N TYR A 14 16.89 1.49 9.65
CA TYR A 14 15.42 1.51 9.77
C TYR A 14 14.82 0.11 9.55
N TRP A 15 15.41 -0.69 8.64
CA TRP A 15 15.06 -2.09 8.48
C TRP A 15 15.67 -3.02 9.55
N LYS A 16 16.78 -2.61 10.20
CA LYS A 16 17.52 -3.44 11.18
C LYS A 16 16.89 -3.48 12.57
N GLU A 17 15.89 -2.64 12.87
CA GLU A 17 15.24 -2.56 14.18
C GLU A 17 13.74 -2.87 14.18
N LYS A 18 13.21 -3.52 13.13
CA LYS A 18 11.88 -4.15 13.22
C LYS A 18 12.07 -5.51 13.89
N ASP A 19 11.49 -5.68 15.07
CA ASP A 19 11.53 -6.97 15.77
C ASP A 19 11.00 -8.11 14.87
N GLU A 20 11.46 -9.33 15.13
CA GLU A 20 11.07 -10.52 14.35
C GLU A 20 9.53 -10.69 14.31
N SER A 21 8.84 -10.31 15.39
CA SER A 21 7.38 -10.30 15.47
C SER A 21 6.72 -9.35 14.45
N THR A 22 7.33 -8.21 14.15
CA THR A 22 6.81 -7.25 13.18
C THR A 22 6.97 -7.77 11.75
N ILE A 23 8.09 -8.44 11.46
CA ILE A 23 8.33 -9.09 10.17
C ILE A 23 7.29 -10.21 9.95
N ILE A 24 7.06 -11.03 10.97
CA ILE A 24 6.03 -12.09 10.94
C ILE A 24 4.65 -11.48 10.70
N ALA A 25 4.27 -10.46 11.45
CA ALA A 25 2.97 -9.80 11.33
C ALA A 25 2.77 -9.14 9.95
N LEU A 26 3.82 -8.56 9.37
CA LEU A 26 3.79 -8.03 8.01
C LEU A 26 3.57 -9.15 6.98
N ALA A 27 4.28 -10.27 7.11
CA ALA A 27 4.11 -11.42 6.23
C ALA A 27 2.68 -12.01 6.33
N GLU A 28 2.11 -12.05 7.53
CA GLU A 28 0.71 -12.45 7.75
C GLU A 28 -0.28 -11.49 7.11
N MET A 29 -0.06 -10.16 7.24
CA MET A 29 -0.88 -9.15 6.57
C MET A 29 -0.85 -9.33 5.06
N MET A 30 0.34 -9.54 4.47
CA MET A 30 0.49 -9.78 3.04
C MET A 30 -0.26 -11.05 2.60
N LYS A 31 -0.12 -12.16 3.32
CA LYS A 31 -0.89 -13.39 3.06
C LYS A 31 -2.40 -13.16 3.14
N SER A 32 -2.85 -12.42 4.15
CA SER A 32 -4.27 -12.05 4.32
C SER A 32 -4.80 -11.24 3.14
N TYR A 33 -4.01 -10.30 2.61
CA TYR A 33 -4.37 -9.54 1.41
C TYR A 33 -4.45 -10.42 0.16
N GLU A 34 -3.49 -11.32 -0.03
CA GLU A 34 -3.48 -12.28 -1.15
C GLU A 34 -4.71 -13.21 -1.13
N GLN A 35 -5.06 -13.72 0.06
CA GLN A 35 -6.29 -14.49 0.26
C GLN A 35 -7.55 -13.65 0.00
N TYR A 36 -7.55 -12.38 0.44
CA TYR A 36 -8.65 -11.48 0.20
C TYR A 36 -8.91 -11.27 -1.29
N ARG A 37 -7.86 -10.94 -2.07
CA ARG A 37 -7.98 -10.62 -3.51
C ARG A 37 -8.18 -11.84 -4.41
N SER A 38 -7.82 -13.05 -3.94
CA SER A 38 -8.02 -14.30 -4.69
C SER A 38 -9.45 -14.86 -4.60
N HIS A 39 -10.31 -14.30 -3.73
CA HIS A 39 -11.71 -14.71 -3.66
C HIS A 39 -12.42 -14.53 -5.02
N PRO A 40 -13.25 -15.50 -5.49
CA PRO A 40 -13.87 -15.45 -6.82
C PRO A 40 -14.65 -14.16 -7.14
N SER A 41 -15.29 -13.56 -6.13
CA SER A 41 -16.00 -12.28 -6.29
C SER A 41 -15.11 -11.05 -6.46
N ARG A 42 -13.78 -11.19 -6.36
CA ARG A 42 -12.79 -10.09 -6.36
C ARG A 42 -11.68 -10.27 -7.38
N VAL A 43 -11.49 -11.47 -7.94
CA VAL A 43 -10.45 -11.74 -8.94
C VAL A 43 -10.58 -10.88 -10.20
N MET A 44 -11.82 -10.53 -10.59
CA MET A 44 -12.10 -9.65 -11.72
C MET A 44 -12.09 -8.15 -11.36
N ALA A 45 -11.96 -7.81 -10.07
CA ALA A 45 -11.93 -6.41 -9.66
C ALA A 45 -10.54 -5.80 -9.90
N PRO A 46 -10.46 -4.50 -10.28
CA PRO A 46 -9.18 -3.83 -10.46
C PRO A 46 -8.29 -3.90 -9.21
N LEU A 47 -6.98 -4.03 -9.41
CA LEU A 47 -6.00 -4.18 -8.33
C LEU A 47 -6.17 -3.14 -7.21
N TYR A 48 -6.20 -1.85 -7.58
CA TYR A 48 -6.31 -0.77 -6.60
C TYR A 48 -7.71 -0.64 -5.97
N ALA A 49 -8.75 -1.18 -6.62
CA ALA A 49 -10.06 -1.29 -6.01
C ALA A 49 -10.07 -2.37 -4.91
N ASN A 50 -9.41 -3.50 -5.14
CA ASN A 50 -9.20 -4.53 -4.11
C ASN A 50 -8.35 -4.01 -2.95
N ARG A 51 -7.26 -3.30 -3.24
CA ARG A 51 -6.40 -2.67 -2.23
C ARG A 51 -7.18 -1.73 -1.32
N LEU A 52 -7.95 -0.78 -1.88
CA LEU A 52 -8.73 0.16 -1.06
C LEU A 52 -9.74 -0.58 -0.18
N LYS A 53 -10.51 -1.53 -0.73
CA LYS A 53 -11.50 -2.28 0.05
C LYS A 53 -10.87 -3.08 1.18
N TYR A 54 -9.69 -3.67 0.95
CA TYR A 54 -8.95 -4.38 2.00
C TYR A 54 -8.51 -3.42 3.11
N VAL A 55 -7.90 -2.29 2.76
CA VAL A 55 -7.48 -1.28 3.75
C VAL A 55 -8.69 -0.77 4.54
N GLU A 56 -9.80 -0.43 3.89
CA GLU A 56 -11.03 -0.04 4.58
C GLU A 56 -11.55 -1.12 5.54
N LYS A 57 -11.40 -2.41 5.20
CA LYS A 57 -11.78 -3.52 6.08
C LYS A 57 -10.96 -3.49 7.38
N LEU A 58 -9.66 -3.18 7.30
CA LEU A 58 -8.79 -3.07 8.48
C LEU A 58 -9.31 -2.03 9.49
N PHE A 59 -9.89 -0.93 9.02
CA PHE A 59 -10.45 0.13 9.88
C PHE A 59 -11.79 -0.22 10.54
N ARG A 60 -12.57 -1.15 9.98
CA ARG A 60 -14.00 -1.27 10.30
C ARG A 60 -14.36 -2.06 11.57
N ARG A 61 -13.49 -2.93 12.12
CA ARG A 61 -13.45 -3.39 13.55
C ARG A 61 -12.76 -4.74 13.80
N ASP A 62 -12.63 -5.65 12.84
CA ASP A 62 -12.16 -7.02 13.12
C ASP A 62 -10.67 -7.29 12.81
N ASP A 63 -10.02 -6.43 12.01
CA ASP A 63 -8.64 -6.65 11.56
C ASP A 63 -7.70 -5.47 11.92
N GLN A 64 -8.06 -4.69 12.95
CA GLN A 64 -7.27 -3.51 13.37
C GLN A 64 -5.86 -3.87 13.87
N ARG A 65 -5.59 -5.15 14.17
CA ARG A 65 -4.24 -5.64 14.54
C ARG A 65 -3.16 -5.25 13.54
N TYR A 66 -3.49 -5.19 12.24
CA TYR A 66 -2.54 -4.80 11.21
C TYR A 66 -2.35 -3.28 11.11
N LEU A 67 -3.28 -2.48 11.64
CA LEU A 67 -3.09 -1.03 11.69
C LEU A 67 -1.92 -0.65 12.60
N ALA A 68 -1.65 -1.45 13.64
CA ALA A 68 -0.50 -1.24 14.53
C ALA A 68 0.87 -1.42 13.84
N LEU A 69 0.91 -2.00 12.63
CA LEU A 69 2.15 -2.12 11.84
C LEU A 69 2.59 -0.79 11.22
N PHE A 70 1.68 0.17 11.13
CA PHE A 70 1.90 1.47 10.48
C PHE A 70 2.04 2.58 11.52
N ASN A 71 2.97 3.50 11.28
CA ASN A 71 3.16 4.67 12.14
C ASN A 71 1.94 5.61 12.09
N ASP A 72 1.41 5.86 10.88
CA ASP A 72 0.13 6.53 10.69
C ASP A 72 -0.77 5.69 9.77
N PRO A 73 -1.75 4.96 10.31
CA PRO A 73 -2.70 4.21 9.50
C PRO A 73 -3.53 5.10 8.56
N LYS A 74 -3.80 6.36 8.91
CA LYS A 74 -4.60 7.27 8.08
C LYS A 74 -3.92 7.57 6.75
N ASP A 75 -2.59 7.66 6.75
CA ASP A 75 -1.82 7.83 5.51
C ASP A 75 -1.96 6.63 4.58
N VAL A 76 -2.09 5.42 5.13
CA VAL A 76 -2.27 4.19 4.34
C VAL A 76 -3.61 4.18 3.61
N ILE A 77 -4.70 4.57 4.28
CA ILE A 77 -6.03 4.63 3.64
C ILE A 77 -6.09 5.78 2.62
N GLU A 78 -5.45 6.91 2.90
CA GLU A 78 -5.41 8.03 1.96
C GLU A 78 -4.60 7.68 0.70
N LEU A 79 -3.42 7.07 0.86
CA LEU A 79 -2.64 6.55 -0.26
C LEU A 79 -3.43 5.54 -1.10
N ALA A 80 -4.15 4.61 -0.45
CA ALA A 80 -4.96 3.63 -1.16
C ALA A 80 -6.10 4.27 -1.98
N ARG A 81 -6.70 5.37 -1.49
CA ARG A 81 -7.70 6.16 -2.23
C ARG A 81 -7.07 6.85 -3.43
N GLN A 82 -5.95 7.56 -3.22
CA GLN A 82 -5.22 8.25 -4.27
C GLN A 82 -4.81 7.29 -5.39
N GLN A 83 -4.32 6.10 -5.04
CA GLN A 83 -3.94 5.08 -6.01
C GLN A 83 -5.14 4.53 -6.80
N LYS A 84 -6.27 4.27 -6.16
CA LYS A 84 -7.50 3.88 -6.87
C LYS A 84 -7.93 4.96 -7.84
N ASP A 85 -7.94 6.21 -7.41
CA ASP A 85 -8.43 7.32 -8.24
C ASP A 85 -7.47 7.62 -9.40
N ALA A 86 -6.16 7.54 -9.18
CA ALA A 86 -5.15 7.63 -10.24
C ALA A 86 -5.28 6.48 -11.25
N HIS A 87 -5.49 5.25 -10.79
CA HIS A 87 -5.72 4.10 -11.66
C HIS A 87 -6.99 4.29 -12.51
N THR A 88 -8.10 4.71 -11.91
CA THR A 88 -9.34 5.03 -12.65
C THR A 88 -9.12 6.15 -13.67
N ALA A 89 -8.39 7.20 -13.30
CA ALA A 89 -8.04 8.30 -14.18
C ALA A 89 -7.26 7.84 -15.42
N GLY A 90 -6.30 6.91 -15.25
CA GLY A 90 -5.55 6.31 -16.35
C GLY A 90 -6.38 5.39 -17.23
N MET A 91 -7.22 4.53 -16.65
CA MET A 91 -8.15 3.68 -17.43
C MET A 91 -9.09 4.50 -18.31
N LEU A 92 -9.53 5.68 -17.83
CA LEU A 92 -10.43 6.57 -18.54
C LEU A 92 -9.71 7.59 -19.44
N GLY A 93 -8.38 7.62 -19.45
CA GLY A 93 -7.60 8.59 -20.23
C GLY A 93 -7.86 10.05 -19.86
N THR A 94 -8.22 10.33 -18.60
CA THR A 94 -8.57 11.71 -18.17
C THR A 94 -7.37 12.67 -18.26
N PRO A 95 -7.56 13.96 -18.59
CA PRO A 95 -6.46 14.92 -18.63
C PRO A 95 -5.62 14.92 -17.35
N GLY A 96 -4.30 14.82 -17.50
CA GLY A 96 -3.35 14.77 -16.38
C GLY A 96 -3.23 13.42 -15.66
N TRP A 97 -3.80 12.33 -16.19
CA TRP A 97 -3.75 11.00 -15.55
C TRP A 97 -2.33 10.50 -15.25
N GLN A 98 -1.36 10.80 -16.12
CA GLN A 98 0.05 10.39 -15.93
C GLN A 98 0.66 11.03 -14.67
N LYS A 99 0.42 12.34 -14.48
CA LYS A 99 0.86 13.04 -13.27
C LYS A 99 0.22 12.43 -12.02
N LYS A 100 -1.08 12.12 -12.08
CA LYS A 100 -1.78 11.45 -10.95
C LYS A 100 -1.18 10.08 -10.63
N MET A 101 -0.81 9.29 -11.63
CA MET A 101 -0.17 7.99 -11.42
C MET A 101 1.23 8.12 -10.78
N ARG A 102 2.02 9.11 -11.20
CA ARG A 102 3.30 9.45 -10.56
C ARG A 102 3.12 9.91 -9.11
N ASP A 103 2.26 10.89 -8.88
CA ASP A 103 1.99 11.42 -7.54
C ASP A 103 1.47 10.32 -6.59
N ALA A 104 0.78 9.31 -7.10
CA ALA A 104 0.29 8.15 -6.34
C ALA A 104 1.30 6.99 -6.21
N GLY A 105 2.52 7.13 -6.73
CA GLY A 105 3.57 6.11 -6.70
C GLY A 105 3.22 4.84 -7.48
N ILE A 106 2.42 4.95 -8.54
CA ILE A 106 2.06 3.83 -9.44
C ILE A 106 3.05 3.70 -10.58
N TRP A 107 3.60 4.84 -11.00
CA TRP A 107 4.54 4.94 -12.10
C TRP A 107 5.73 5.73 -11.61
N ASP A 108 6.89 5.07 -11.53
CA ASP A 108 8.19 5.73 -11.45
C ASP A 108 8.73 5.76 -12.87
N ASP A 109 8.93 6.97 -13.42
CA ASP A 109 9.48 7.17 -14.77
C ASP A 109 10.84 6.45 -14.95
#